data_AF-A0A1V4LJV0-F1
#
_entry.id   AF-A0A1V4LJV0-F1
#
_cell.length_a   1.000
_cell.length_b   1.000
_cell.length_c   1.000
_cell.angle_alpha   90.00
_cell.angle_beta   90.00
_cell.angle_gamma   90.00
#
_symmetry.space_group_name_H-M   'P 1'
#
loop_
_entity.id
_entity.type
_entity.pdbx_description
1 polymer ?
#
loop_
_entity_poly.entity_id
_entity_poly.type
_entity_poly.pdbx_seq_one_letter_code
_entity_poly.pdbx_strand_id
1 'polypeptide(L)'
;MILQDREVRPARLLPLEHYDDYGDIPPEGMDLEEVELIWWTVASRMSKKELRKRLKEVADNYRDTGCFRYAAVSDVQGRGRYPRGVINVLRQVLKPRGLMPQDTADDVLYVQTEIWHLCISNALEWCPPNALTRKLRGVRVEADLGL
;
A
#
# COMPACT_ATOMS: atom_id res chain seq x y z
N MET A 1 -11.56 44.43 -1.96
CA MET A 1 -10.43 43.58 -1.50
C MET A 1 -10.83 43.01 -0.16
N ILE A 2 -11.30 41.76 -0.12
CA ILE A 2 -11.64 41.05 1.12
C ILE A 2 -10.79 39.78 1.10
N LEU A 3 -9.73 39.77 1.91
CA LEU A 3 -8.97 38.56 2.19
C LEU A 3 -9.86 37.71 3.10
N GLN A 4 -10.57 36.75 2.52
CA GLN A 4 -11.12 35.64 3.29
C GLN A 4 -9.93 34.88 3.87
N ASP A 5 -9.84 34.88 5.20
CA ASP A 5 -9.01 33.95 5.95
C ASP A 5 -9.33 32.54 5.45
N ARG A 6 -8.41 31.99 4.65
CA ARG A 6 -8.41 30.57 4.36
C ARG A 6 -8.01 29.92 5.68
N GLU A 7 -8.99 29.47 6.45
CA GLU A 7 -8.73 28.46 7.47
C GLU A 7 -7.93 27.34 6.80
N VAL A 8 -6.63 27.31 7.10
CA VAL A 8 -5.79 26.18 6.80
C VAL A 8 -6.33 25.07 7.68
N ARG A 9 -7.25 24.26 7.13
CA ARG A 9 -7.70 23.05 7.82
C ARG A 9 -6.43 22.32 8.24
N PRO A 10 -6.19 22.09 9.53
CA PRO A 10 -5.04 21.31 9.96
C PRO A 10 -5.16 20.01 9.20
N ALA A 11 -4.10 19.68 8.46
CA ALA A 11 -4.16 18.63 7.47
C ALA A 11 -4.46 17.34 8.22
N ARG A 12 -5.75 16.94 8.29
CA ARG A 12 -6.25 15.77 9.00
C ARG A 12 -5.43 14.60 8.46
N LEU A 13 -4.42 14.23 9.22
CA LEU A 13 -3.79 12.93 9.09
C LEU A 13 -4.95 11.92 9.26
N LEU A 14 -4.80 10.71 8.72
CA LEU A 14 -5.73 9.63 9.03
C LEU A 14 -6.14 9.72 10.51
N PRO A 15 -7.44 9.72 10.85
CA PRO A 15 -7.88 9.70 12.24
C PRO A 15 -7.01 8.72 13.03
N LEU A 16 -6.51 9.14 14.20
CA LEU A 16 -5.61 8.32 15.03
C LEU A 16 -6.16 6.90 15.23
N GLU A 17 -7.49 6.78 15.31
CA GLU A 17 -8.24 5.52 15.35
C GLU A 17 -7.89 4.58 14.18
N HIS A 18 -7.72 5.06 12.94
CA HIS A 18 -7.29 4.21 11.82
C HIS A 18 -5.78 3.89 11.80
N TYR A 19 -4.99 4.62 12.56
CA TYR A 19 -3.58 4.30 12.82
C TYR A 19 -3.43 3.24 13.92
N ASP A 20 -4.34 3.26 14.90
CA ASP A 20 -4.34 2.39 16.08
C ASP A 20 -5.22 1.12 15.92
N ASP A 21 -6.26 1.13 15.07
CA ASP A 21 -7.24 0.02 14.91
C ASP A 21 -6.95 -0.95 13.74
N TYR A 22 -5.73 -1.01 13.20
CA TYR A 22 -5.34 -2.08 12.27
C TYR A 22 -6.28 -2.24 11.05
N GLY A 23 -6.73 -1.12 10.47
CA GLY A 23 -7.50 -1.15 9.24
C GLY A 23 -6.71 -1.70 8.04
N ASP A 24 -5.39 -1.85 8.19
CA ASP A 24 -4.54 -2.57 7.25
C ASP A 24 -4.39 -4.04 7.69
N ILE A 25 -4.54 -4.93 6.72
CA ILE A 25 -4.53 -6.38 6.92
C ILE A 25 -3.31 -6.91 6.17
N PRO A 26 -2.19 -7.22 6.85
CA PRO A 26 -1.03 -7.80 6.18
C PRO A 26 -1.32 -9.22 5.66
N PRO A 27 -0.54 -9.73 4.69
CA PRO A 27 -0.59 -11.12 4.29
C PRO A 27 -0.30 -12.07 5.46
N GLU A 28 -0.79 -13.30 5.37
CA GLU A 28 -0.47 -14.34 6.36
C GLU A 28 1.05 -14.51 6.52
N GLY A 29 1.50 -14.69 7.77
CA GLY A 29 2.92 -14.82 8.11
C GLY A 29 3.69 -13.49 8.19
N MET A 30 3.08 -12.35 7.82
CA MET A 30 3.70 -11.03 7.92
C MET A 30 3.04 -10.13 8.97
N ASP A 31 3.85 -9.30 9.62
CA ASP A 31 3.37 -8.17 10.44
C ASP A 31 3.42 -6.84 9.66
N LEU A 32 2.85 -5.77 10.23
CA LEU A 32 2.79 -4.46 9.56
C LEU A 32 4.17 -3.83 9.42
N GLU A 33 5.06 -4.03 10.38
CA GLU A 33 6.45 -3.55 10.34
C GLU A 33 7.21 -4.17 9.16
N GLU A 34 6.95 -5.43 8.85
CA GLU A 34 7.51 -6.13 7.70
C GLU A 34 6.98 -5.60 6.37
N VAL A 35 5.67 -5.40 6.26
CA VAL A 35 5.07 -4.79 5.07
C VAL A 35 5.60 -3.38 4.85
N GLU A 36 5.75 -2.60 5.92
CA GLU A 36 6.35 -1.29 5.90
C GLU A 36 7.80 -1.34 5.40
N LEU A 37 8.62 -2.25 5.95
CA LEU A 37 10.00 -2.44 5.53
C LEU A 37 10.10 -2.79 4.03
N ILE A 38 9.22 -3.65 3.52
CA ILE A 38 9.18 -4.01 2.09
C ILE A 38 8.95 -2.74 1.25
N TRP A 39 7.92 -1.95 1.57
CA TRP A 39 7.60 -0.76 0.78
C TRP A 39 8.66 0.33 0.86
N TRP A 40 9.26 0.56 2.04
CA TRP A 40 10.39 1.48 2.17
C TRP A 40 11.62 1.01 1.40
N THR A 41 11.88 -0.30 1.40
CA THR A 41 12.98 -0.89 0.61
C THR A 41 12.76 -0.68 -0.88
N VAL A 42 11.56 -0.97 -1.39
CA VAL A 42 11.19 -0.72 -2.79
C VAL A 42 11.33 0.77 -3.14
N ALA A 43 10.78 1.66 -2.31
CA ALA A 43 10.84 3.10 -2.54
C ALA A 43 12.27 3.65 -2.59
N SER A 44 13.19 3.07 -1.80
CA SER A 44 14.59 3.50 -1.76
C SER A 44 15.40 3.10 -3.00
N ARG A 45 14.96 2.08 -3.74
CA ARG A 45 15.73 1.46 -4.84
C ARG A 45 15.07 1.59 -6.21
N MET A 46 13.78 1.84 -6.26
CA MET A 46 13.00 1.81 -7.50
C MET A 46 12.51 3.19 -7.89
N SER A 47 12.70 3.55 -9.16
CA SER A 47 12.11 4.79 -9.69
C SER A 47 10.58 4.68 -9.74
N LYS A 48 9.87 5.81 -9.63
CA LYS A 48 8.40 5.84 -9.76
C LYS A 48 7.91 5.24 -11.09
N LYS A 49 8.68 5.40 -12.18
CA LYS A 49 8.34 4.86 -13.51
C LYS A 49 8.40 3.33 -13.50
N GLU A 50 9.46 2.76 -12.93
CA GLU A 50 9.63 1.32 -12.82
C GLU A 50 8.59 0.70 -11.89
N LEU A 51 8.35 1.32 -10.73
CA LEU A 51 7.32 0.87 -9.79
C LEU A 51 5.93 0.85 -10.43
N ARG A 52 5.59 1.89 -11.20
CA ARG A 52 4.32 1.94 -11.94
C ARG A 52 4.20 0.80 -12.94
N LYS A 53 5.28 0.51 -13.69
CA LYS A 53 5.30 -0.56 -14.68
C LYS A 53 5.01 -1.92 -14.01
N ARG A 54 5.74 -2.25 -12.94
CA ARG A 54 5.58 -3.53 -12.25
C ARG A 54 4.23 -3.67 -11.56
N LEU A 55 3.76 -2.65 -10.85
CA LEU A 55 2.43 -2.68 -10.23
C LEU A 55 1.31 -2.79 -11.27
N LYS A 56 1.50 -2.17 -12.46
CA LYS A 56 0.56 -2.34 -13.56
C LYS A 56 0.52 -3.79 -14.05
N GLU A 57 1.65 -4.46 -14.17
CA GLU A 57 1.70 -5.90 -14.54
C GLU A 57 0.96 -6.76 -13.50
N VAL A 58 1.12 -6.47 -12.21
CA VAL A 58 0.38 -7.16 -11.14
C VAL A 58 -1.13 -6.92 -11.27
N ALA A 59 -1.54 -5.66 -11.40
CA ALA A 59 -2.95 -5.29 -11.53
C ALA A 59 -3.58 -5.82 -12.83
N ASP A 60 -2.84 -5.82 -13.95
CA ASP A 60 -3.30 -6.31 -15.25
C ASP A 60 -3.58 -7.83 -15.22
N ASN A 61 -2.85 -8.60 -14.40
CA ASN A 61 -3.05 -10.04 -14.22
C ASN A 61 -4.05 -10.42 -13.11
N TYR A 62 -4.48 -9.45 -12.31
CA TYR A 62 -5.44 -9.67 -11.23
C TYR A 62 -6.84 -9.97 -11.78
N ARG A 63 -7.44 -11.06 -11.30
CA ARG A 63 -8.84 -11.40 -11.53
C ARG A 63 -9.56 -11.29 -10.20
N ASP A 64 -10.58 -10.43 -10.14
CA ASP A 64 -11.39 -10.28 -8.95
C ASP A 64 -12.06 -11.62 -8.61
N THR A 65 -11.83 -12.07 -7.38
CA THR A 65 -12.37 -13.34 -6.86
C THR A 65 -13.72 -13.13 -6.17
N GLY A 66 -14.22 -11.89 -6.07
CA GLY A 66 -15.41 -11.55 -5.31
C GLY A 66 -15.16 -11.31 -3.82
N CYS A 67 -13.91 -11.08 -3.42
CA CYS A 67 -13.55 -10.73 -2.05
C CYS A 67 -13.67 -9.21 -1.82
N PHE A 68 -14.67 -8.79 -1.02
CA PHE A 68 -14.98 -7.38 -0.78
C PHE A 68 -14.32 -6.81 0.50
N ARG A 69 -13.15 -7.32 0.89
CA ARG A 69 -12.38 -6.77 2.02
C ARG A 69 -11.46 -5.65 1.55
N TYR A 70 -11.29 -4.65 2.39
CA TYR A 70 -10.52 -3.45 2.08
C TYR A 70 -9.59 -3.10 3.24
N ALA A 71 -8.36 -2.70 2.89
CA ALA A 71 -7.34 -2.26 3.81
C ALA A 71 -7.18 -0.72 3.73
N ALA A 72 -7.21 -0.03 4.87
CA ALA A 72 -6.93 1.40 4.95
C ALA A 72 -5.42 1.64 4.90
N VAL A 73 -4.90 2.29 3.85
CA VAL A 73 -3.44 2.39 3.63
C VAL A 73 -2.87 3.80 3.75
N SER A 74 -3.70 4.82 3.55
CA SER A 74 -3.27 6.22 3.60
C SER A 74 -4.46 7.17 3.60
N ASP A 75 -4.26 8.44 3.93
CA ASP A 75 -5.24 9.49 3.63
C ASP A 75 -5.28 9.85 2.13
N VAL A 76 -6.21 10.72 1.73
CA VAL A 76 -6.35 11.24 0.35
C VAL A 76 -5.12 11.96 -0.20
N GLN A 77 -4.23 12.44 0.67
CA GLN A 77 -2.97 13.09 0.30
C GLN A 77 -1.82 12.08 0.15
N GLY A 78 -2.06 10.81 0.47
CA GLY A 78 -1.11 9.71 0.47
C GLY A 78 -0.19 9.71 1.70
N ARG A 79 -0.62 10.30 2.82
CA ARG A 79 0.09 10.26 4.10
C ARG A 79 -0.42 9.05 4.90
N GLY A 80 0.49 8.37 5.57
CA GLY A 80 0.23 7.14 6.31
C GLY A 80 1.56 6.46 6.65
N ARG A 81 1.49 5.16 6.93
CA ARG A 81 2.66 4.31 7.25
C ARG A 81 3.63 4.15 6.07
N TYR A 82 3.09 4.04 4.86
CA TYR A 82 3.87 3.71 3.68
C TYR A 82 4.43 4.95 2.97
N PRO A 83 5.51 4.79 2.18
CA PRO A 83 6.07 5.88 1.40
C PRO A 83 5.01 6.53 0.50
N ARG A 84 4.80 7.83 0.65
CA ARG A 84 3.85 8.62 -0.17
C ARG A 84 4.04 8.41 -1.68
N GLY A 85 5.28 8.20 -2.12
CA GLY A 85 5.60 7.87 -3.51
C GLY A 85 4.96 6.57 -4.00
N VAL A 86 4.98 5.53 -3.17
CA VAL A 86 4.38 4.22 -3.45
C VAL A 86 2.86 4.34 -3.51
N ILE A 87 2.25 4.96 -2.50
CA ILE A 87 0.80 5.18 -2.42
C ILE A 87 0.25 5.92 -3.66
N ASN A 88 0.96 6.97 -4.10
CA ASN A 88 0.56 7.70 -5.30
C ASN A 88 0.62 6.84 -6.57
N VAL A 89 1.60 5.93 -6.67
CA VAL A 89 1.70 5.02 -7.82
C VAL A 89 0.59 3.97 -7.76
N LEU A 90 0.33 3.37 -6.60
CA LEU A 90 -0.80 2.46 -6.40
C LEU A 90 -2.11 3.11 -6.80
N ARG A 91 -2.37 4.35 -6.35
CA ARG A 91 -3.55 5.12 -6.74
C ARG A 91 -3.67 5.31 -8.25
N GLN A 92 -2.57 5.56 -8.96
CA GLN A 92 -2.59 5.70 -10.41
C GLN A 92 -2.91 4.39 -11.13
N VAL A 93 -2.50 3.24 -10.57
CA VAL A 93 -2.67 1.92 -11.18
C VAL A 93 -4.03 1.30 -10.83
N LEU A 94 -4.45 1.41 -9.58
CA LEU A 94 -5.57 0.67 -9.00
C LEU A 94 -6.89 1.44 -9.04
N LYS A 95 -6.87 2.77 -8.90
CA LYS A 95 -8.10 3.59 -8.90
C LYS A 95 -8.91 3.45 -10.20
N PRO A 96 -8.32 3.46 -11.42
CA PRO A 96 -9.08 3.27 -12.66
C PRO A 96 -9.76 1.90 -12.76
N ARG A 97 -9.34 0.92 -11.95
CA ARG A 97 -9.88 -0.44 -11.89
C ARG A 97 -10.90 -0.63 -10.77
N GLY A 98 -11.21 0.41 -9.99
CA GLY A 98 -12.08 0.31 -8.82
C GLY A 98 -11.44 -0.38 -7.60
N LEU A 99 -10.13 -0.67 -7.66
CA LEU A 99 -9.42 -1.47 -6.66
C LEU A 99 -8.83 -0.64 -5.50
N MET A 100 -9.00 0.68 -5.56
CA MET A 100 -8.54 1.61 -4.52
C MET A 100 -9.60 2.69 -4.25
N PRO A 101 -10.72 2.34 -3.59
CA PRO A 101 -11.77 3.28 -3.29
C PRO A 101 -11.31 4.34 -2.27
N GLN A 102 -11.98 5.48 -2.31
CA GLN A 102 -11.80 6.58 -1.38
C GLN A 102 -13.08 6.71 -0.56
N ASP A 103 -12.98 6.70 0.76
CA ASP A 103 -14.08 7.15 1.61
C ASP A 103 -14.09 8.67 1.65
N THR A 104 -15.22 9.25 1.24
CA THR A 104 -15.43 10.69 1.19
C THR A 104 -15.77 11.29 2.56
N ALA A 105 -16.18 10.48 3.53
CA ALA A 105 -16.49 10.95 4.88
C ALA A 105 -15.21 11.14 5.70
N ASP A 106 -14.29 10.17 5.63
CA ASP A 106 -13.11 10.11 6.50
C ASP A 106 -11.79 10.47 5.81
N ASP A 107 -11.82 10.85 4.53
CA ASP A 107 -10.64 11.18 3.72
C ASP A 107 -9.58 10.04 3.74
N VAL A 108 -10.05 8.79 3.78
CA VAL A 108 -9.23 7.57 3.80
C VAL A 108 -9.19 6.94 2.40
N LEU A 109 -7.99 6.51 1.98
CA LEU A 109 -7.79 5.65 0.83
C LEU A 109 -7.67 4.20 1.26
N TYR A 110 -8.54 3.38 0.68
CA TYR A 110 -8.58 1.95 0.87
C TYR A 110 -8.04 1.22 -0.35
N VAL A 111 -7.47 0.04 -0.16
CA VAL A 111 -7.08 -0.89 -1.24
C VAL A 111 -7.82 -2.20 -1.00
N GLN A 112 -8.37 -2.82 -2.06
CA GLN A 112 -8.94 -4.17 -1.91
C GLN A 112 -7.86 -5.14 -1.41
N THR A 113 -8.16 -5.92 -0.38
CA THR A 113 -7.16 -6.69 0.39
C THR A 113 -6.39 -7.70 -0.48
N GLU A 114 -7.05 -8.37 -1.43
CA GLU A 114 -6.37 -9.39 -2.23
C GLU A 114 -5.32 -8.82 -3.19
N ILE A 115 -5.67 -7.75 -3.92
CA ILE A 115 -4.69 -7.06 -4.75
C ILE A 115 -3.61 -6.39 -3.89
N TRP A 116 -3.95 -5.95 -2.67
CA TRP A 116 -2.96 -5.43 -1.73
C TRP A 116 -1.93 -6.50 -1.34
N HIS A 117 -2.38 -7.69 -0.94
CA HIS A 117 -1.53 -8.83 -0.63
C HIS A 117 -0.69 -9.24 -1.83
N LEU A 118 -1.29 -9.34 -3.02
CA LEU A 118 -0.56 -9.67 -4.24
C LEU A 118 0.54 -8.66 -4.56
N CYS A 119 0.25 -7.36 -4.38
CA CYS A 119 1.26 -6.30 -4.52
C CYS A 119 2.39 -6.43 -3.49
N ILE A 120 2.08 -6.77 -2.23
CA ILE A 120 3.08 -6.97 -1.16
C ILE A 120 3.97 -8.17 -1.49
N SER A 121 3.41 -9.32 -1.87
CA SER A 121 4.16 -10.51 -2.25
C SER A 121 5.09 -10.23 -3.44
N ASN A 122 4.61 -9.53 -4.47
CA ASN A 122 5.46 -9.14 -5.59
C ASN A 122 6.54 -8.13 -5.17
N ALA A 123 6.20 -7.17 -4.30
CA ALA A 123 7.17 -6.20 -3.78
C ALA A 123 8.29 -6.87 -2.98
N LEU A 124 7.98 -7.92 -2.22
CA LEU A 124 8.97 -8.74 -1.52
C LEU A 124 9.98 -9.35 -2.50
N GLU A 125 9.53 -9.85 -3.65
CA GLU A 125 10.42 -10.41 -4.68
C GLU A 125 11.35 -9.37 -5.31
N TRP A 126 10.92 -8.11 -5.37
CA TRP A 126 11.72 -7.01 -5.89
C TRP A 126 12.78 -6.52 -4.89
N CYS A 127 12.63 -6.89 -3.62
CA CYS A 127 13.59 -6.57 -2.58
C CYS A 127 14.84 -7.46 -2.71
N PRO A 128 16.04 -6.88 -2.57
CA PRO A 128 17.26 -7.67 -2.54
C PRO A 128 17.36 -8.43 -1.20
N PRO A 129 17.83 -9.70 -1.20
CA PRO A 129 17.81 -10.55 -0.01
C PRO A 129 18.53 -9.97 1.21
N ASN A 130 19.59 -9.18 0.98
CA ASN A 130 20.37 -8.55 2.04
C ASN A 130 19.69 -7.33 2.68
N ALA A 131 18.62 -6.80 2.08
CA ALA A 131 17.81 -5.72 2.64
C ALA A 131 16.63 -6.23 3.49
N LEU A 132 16.37 -7.53 3.48
CA LEU A 132 15.27 -8.15 4.19
C LEU A 132 15.70 -8.66 5.57
N THR A 133 14.74 -8.79 6.50
CA THR A 133 14.97 -9.49 7.77
C THR A 133 15.13 -10.99 7.54
N ARG A 134 15.60 -11.73 8.55
CA ARG A 134 15.67 -13.19 8.48
C ARG A 134 14.29 -13.81 8.26
N LYS A 135 13.25 -13.26 8.92
CA LYS A 135 11.86 -13.72 8.79
C LYS A 135 11.34 -13.53 7.37
N LEU A 136 11.48 -12.33 6.78
CA LEU A 136 11.07 -12.06 5.40
C LEU A 136 11.82 -12.88 4.35
N ARG A 137 13.10 -13.20 4.58
CA ARG A 137 13.82 -14.16 3.75
C ARG A 137 13.23 -15.57 3.86
N GLY A 138 12.79 -15.98 5.05
CA GLY A 138 12.10 -17.25 5.26
C GLY A 138 10.79 -17.31 4.48
N VAL A 139 9.94 -16.29 4.63
CA VAL A 139 8.65 -16.18 3.92
C VAL A 139 8.83 -16.26 2.40
N ARG A 140 9.86 -15.60 1.87
CA ARG A 140 10.21 -15.69 0.44
C ARG A 140 10.56 -17.12 0.01
N VAL A 141 11.38 -17.82 0.79
CA VAL A 141 11.76 -19.21 0.51
C VAL A 141 10.56 -20.15 0.61
N GLU A 142 9.67 -19.95 1.58
CA GLU A 142 8.44 -20.73 1.72
C GLU A 142 7.53 -20.56 0.50
N ALA A 143 7.35 -19.31 0.05
CA ALA A 143 6.60 -19.01 -1.18
C ALA A 143 7.21 -19.65 -2.43
N ASP A 144 8.55 -19.62 -2.58
CA ASP A 144 9.27 -20.27 -3.68
C ASP A 144 9.09 -21.81 -3.69
N LEU A 145 8.86 -22.40 -2.52
CA LEU A 145 8.63 -23.84 -2.33
C LEU A 145 7.15 -24.22 -2.42
N GLY A 146 6.23 -23.26 -2.52
CA GLY A 146 4.79 -23.49 -2.54
C GLY A 146 4.23 -24.00 -1.21
N LEU A 147 4.86 -23.60 -0.10
CA LEU A 147 4.52 -23.99 1.27
C LEU A 147 3.71 -22.92 2.00
#